data_AF-A0A3M1R1Z3-F1
#
_entry.id   AF-A0A3M1R1Z3-F1
#
_cell.length_a   1.000
_cell.length_b   1.000
_cell.length_c   1.000
_cell.angle_alpha   90.00
_cell.angle_beta   90.00
_cell.angle_gamma   90.00
#
_symmetry.space_group_name_H-M   'P 1'
#
loop_
_entity.id
_entity.type
_entity.pdbx_description
1 polymer ?
#
loop_
_entity_poly.entity_id
_entity_poly.type
_entity_poly.pdbx_seq_one_letter_code
_entity_poly.pdbx_strand_id
1 'polypeptide(L)' 'GVGEAGQRAAREAERRMILEALERAGWNKRAAARALGISYKTLFNKLRELAIPKQPPRQVT' A
#
# COMPACT_ATOMS: atom_id res chain seq x y z
N GLY A 1 7.41 -22.50 -11.52
CA GLY A 1 6.01 -22.92 -11.76
C GLY A 1 5.10 -21.71 -11.86
N VAL A 2 3.97 -21.79 -12.57
CA VAL A 2 3.06 -20.66 -12.87
C VAL A 2 2.58 -19.91 -11.61
N GLY A 3 2.52 -20.59 -10.45
CA GLY A 3 2.06 -20.02 -9.18
C GLY A 3 2.97 -18.96 -8.55
N GLU A 4 4.28 -18.97 -8.80
CA GLU A 4 5.22 -18.01 -8.18
C GLU A 4 5.18 -16.65 -8.88
N ALA A 5 4.97 -16.64 -10.19
CA ALA A 5 4.79 -15.42 -10.97
C ALA A 5 3.47 -14.72 -10.62
N GLY A 6 2.37 -15.48 -10.47
CA GLY A 6 1.08 -14.94 -10.06
C GLY A 6 1.09 -14.29 -8.67
N GLN A 7 1.74 -14.92 -7.69
CA GLN A 7 1.88 -14.37 -6.34
C GLN A 7 2.70 -13.07 -6.31
N ARG A 8 3.77 -12.99 -7.11
CA ARG A 8 4.57 -11.76 -7.24
C ARG A 8 3.76 -10.62 -7.87
N ALA A 9 3.06 -10.91 -8.97
CA ALA A 9 2.22 -9.92 -9.65
C ALA A 9 1.09 -9.40 -8.75
N ALA A 10 0.44 -10.28 -7.99
CA ALA A 10 -0.61 -9.89 -7.04
C ALA A 10 -0.07 -8.97 -5.93
N ARG A 11 1.10 -9.28 -5.34
CA ARG A 11 1.73 -8.41 -4.34
C ARG A 11 2.10 -7.04 -4.90
N GLU A 12 2.61 -6.99 -6.13
CA GLU A 12 2.99 -5.72 -6.75
C GLU A 12 1.77 -4.86 -7.13
N ALA A 13 0.70 -5.48 -7.60
CA ALA A 13 -0.58 -4.80 -7.82
C ALA A 13 -1.12 -4.23 -6.51
N GLU A 14 -1.15 -5.03 -5.44
CA GLU A 14 -1.59 -4.57 -4.12
C GLU A 14 -0.72 -3.42 -3.58
N ARG A 15 0.61 -3.53 -3.70
CA ARG A 15 1.55 -2.48 -3.29
C ARG A 15 1.27 -1.16 -4.00
N ARG A 16 1.00 -1.20 -5.31
CA ARG A 16 0.66 -0.01 -6.10
C ARG A 16 -0.65 0.61 -5.66
N MET A 17 -1.69 -0.20 -5.42
CA MET A 17 -2.99 0.30 -4.94
C MET A 17 -2.87 1.01 -3.58
N ILE A 18 -2.08 0.45 -2.66
CA ILE A 18 -1.88 1.06 -1.34
C ILE A 18 -1.09 2.36 -1.44
N LEU A 19 -0.04 2.41 -2.25
CA LEU A 19 0.74 3.63 -2.48
C LEU A 19 -0.12 4.73 -3.08
N GLU A 20 -0.89 4.43 -4.12
CA GLU A 20 -1.76 5.41 -4.75
C GLU A 20 -2.81 5.95 -3.76
N ALA A 21 -3.41 5.08 -2.96
CA ALA A 21 -4.37 5.51 -1.94
C ALA A 21 -3.72 6.38 -0.85
N LEU A 22 -2.47 6.09 -0.46
CA LEU A 22 -1.71 6.93 0.46
C LEU A 22 -1.41 8.29 -0.17
N GLU A 23 -0.94 8.34 -1.41
CA GLU A 23 -0.61 9.58 -2.11
C GLU A 23 -1.84 10.47 -2.28
N ARG A 24 -2.95 9.92 -2.79
CA ARG A 24 -4.23 10.65 -2.94
C ARG A 24 -4.78 11.15 -1.61
N ALA A 25 -4.50 10.44 -0.51
CA ALA A 25 -4.90 10.84 0.84
C ALA A 25 -3.89 11.78 1.53
N GLY A 26 -2.85 12.26 0.84
CA GLY A 26 -1.80 13.08 1.47
C GLY A 26 -1.09 12.35 2.61
N TRP A 27 -0.88 11.04 2.46
CA TRP A 27 -0.30 10.13 3.44
C TRP A 27 -1.09 9.98 4.76
N ASN A 28 -2.36 10.41 4.75
CA ASN A 28 -3.29 10.13 5.84
C ASN A 28 -3.74 8.67 5.80
N LYS A 29 -3.08 7.82 6.60
CA LYS A 29 -3.35 6.38 6.68
C LYS A 29 -4.81 6.03 7.02
N ARG A 30 -5.50 6.85 7.84
CA ARG A 30 -6.93 6.61 8.14
C ARG A 30 -7.82 6.91 6.95
N ALA A 31 -7.52 7.95 6.18
CA ALA A 31 -8.24 8.25 4.94
C ALA A 31 -7.92 7.21 3.85
N ALA A 32 -6.66 6.80 3.70
CA ALA A 32 -6.26 5.74 2.76
C ALA A 32 -6.93 4.39 3.08
N ALA A 33 -6.98 3.98 4.35
CA ALA A 33 -7.68 2.75 4.76
C ALA A 33 -9.18 2.81 4.40
N ARG A 34 -9.83 3.95 4.64
CA ARG A 34 -11.24 4.17 4.26
C ARG A 34 -11.43 4.12 2.74
N ALA A 35 -10.54 4.73 1.97
CA ALA A 35 -10.59 4.71 0.50
C ALA A 35 -10.41 3.29 -0.08
N LEU A 36 -9.59 2.46 0.58
CA LEU A 36 -9.36 1.06 0.23
C LEU A 36 -10.45 0.10 0.79
N GLY A 37 -11.41 0.60 1.58
CA GLY A 37 -12.44 -0.24 2.20
C GLY A 37 -11.92 -1.23 3.24
N ILE A 38 -10.74 -0.98 3.83
CA ILE A 38 -10.11 -1.86 4.82
C ILE A 38 -9.97 -1.18 6.18
N SER A 39 -9.81 -1.99 7.23
CA SER A 39 -9.51 -1.46 8.55
C SER A 39 -8.11 -0.82 8.59
N TYR A 40 -7.91 0.12 9.52
CA TYR A 40 -6.59 0.72 9.77
C TYR A 40 -5.54 -0.35 10.15
N LYS A 41 -5.92 -1.38 10.91
CA LYS A 41 -5.04 -2.49 11.28
C LYS A 41 -4.61 -3.30 10.06
N THR A 42 -5.56 -3.56 9.14
CA THR A 42 -5.28 -4.24 7.87
C THR A 42 -4.30 -3.42 7.02
N LEU A 43 -4.54 -2.11 6.87
CA LEU A 43 -3.60 -1.24 6.17
C LEU A 43 -2.22 -1.30 6.82
N PHE A 44 -2.12 -1.15 8.14
CA PHE A 44 -0.84 -1.20 8.86
C PHE A 44 -0.08 -2.50 8.63
N ASN A 45 -0.76 -3.65 8.66
CA ASN A 45 -0.14 -4.95 8.37
C ASN A 45 0.39 -4.99 6.94
N LYS A 46 -0.43 -4.60 5.95
CA LYS A 46 -0.02 -4.57 4.54
C LYS A 46 1.17 -3.65 4.29
N LEU A 47 1.26 -2.51 4.97
CA LEU A 47 2.45 -1.64 4.88
C LEU A 47 3.72 -2.36 5.35
N ARG A 48 3.63 -3.16 6.43
CA ARG A 48 4.77 -3.96 6.92
C ARG A 48 5.11 -5.10 5.97
N GLU A 49 4.11 -5.84 5.50
CA GLU A 49 4.29 -7.01 4.63
C GLU A 49 4.87 -6.65 3.26
N LEU A 50 4.48 -5.48 2.72
CA LEU A 50 4.90 -5.00 1.40
C LEU A 50 6.08 -4.01 1.46
N ALA A 51 6.68 -3.84 2.64
CA ALA A 51 7.77 -2.89 2.89
C ALA A 51 7.47 -1.48 2.35
N ILE A 52 6.24 -1.01 2.52
CA ILE A 52 5.84 0.34 2.13
C ILE A 52 6.25 1.28 3.27
N PRO A 53 6.92 2.40 2.98
CA PRO A 53 7.32 3.35 4.02
C PRO A 53 6.09 3.92 4.73
N LYS A 54 6.26 4.34 5.99
CA LYS A 54 5.15 4.89 6.82
C LYS A 54 4.86 6.37 6.55
N GLN A 55 5.75 7.01 5.80
CA GLN A 55 5.80 8.43 5.51
C GLN A 55 6.15 8.62 4.03
N PRO A 56 5.74 9.73 3.42
CA PRO A 56 6.08 10.01 2.04
C PRO A 56 7.59 9.92 1.85
N PRO A 57 8.08 9.34 0.74
CA PRO A 57 9.45 9.59 0.34
C PRO A 57 9.63 11.11 0.29
N ARG A 58 10.77 11.62 0.79
CA ARG A 58 11.10 13.04 0.62
C ARG A 58 11.04 13.32 -0.87
N GLN A 59 9.99 14.01 -1.31
CA GLN A 59 9.89 14.48 -2.68
C GLN A 59 10.98 15.55 -2.80
N VAL A 60 12.09 15.17 -3.43
CA VAL A 60 13.04 16.14 -3.95
C VAL A 60 12.34 16.76 -5.17
N THR A 61 11.85 17.99 -4.99
CA THR A 61 11.41 18.81 -6.12
C THR A 61 12.63 19.28 -6.90
#